data_AF-E0S7D6-F1
#
_entry.id   AF-E0S7D6-F1
#
_cell.length_a   1.000
_cell.length_b   1.000
_cell.length_c   1.000
_cell.angle_alpha   90.00
_cell.angle_beta   90.00
_cell.angle_gamma   90.00
#
_symmetry.space_group_name_H-M   'P 1'
#
loop_
_entity.id
_entity.type
_entity.pdbx_description
1 polymer ?
#
loop_
_entity_poly.entity_id
_entity_poly.type
_entity_poly.pdbx_seq_one_letter_code
_entity_poly.pdbx_strand_id
1 'polypeptide(L)'
;MKLEIGDIDEIMEQISRLAPPSQKEDHKFLNLLRKAIEKNVVVKPGPNIEKLAEKNDQKDFKVLSLALMRKDLPIKAQEVFEDHIKQTKEKIEGLGMREAVQERRASYKKRVERCNIPEEIAKIQESVPSIQEKIRKAQSLIEEMSRKSLGKNLKPLEYAENFFRLI
;
A
#
# COMPACT_ATOMS: atom_id res chain seq x y z
N MET A 1 46.60 -59.91 -4.14
CA MET A 1 46.35 -58.45 -4.00
C MET A 1 44.95 -58.27 -3.44
N LYS A 2 44.77 -57.46 -2.39
CA LYS A 2 43.46 -57.14 -1.81
C LYS A 2 43.05 -55.79 -2.36
N LEU A 3 41.89 -55.71 -3.00
CA LEU A 3 41.29 -54.46 -3.49
C LEU A 3 40.82 -53.64 -2.29
N GLU A 4 41.16 -52.36 -2.25
CA GLU A 4 40.71 -51.42 -1.23
C GLU A 4 39.44 -50.69 -1.72
N ILE A 5 38.67 -50.07 -0.80
CA ILE A 5 37.35 -49.50 -1.11
C ILE A 5 37.44 -48.33 -2.09
N GLY A 6 38.55 -47.58 -2.10
CA GLY A 6 38.83 -46.54 -3.09
C GLY A 6 38.93 -47.10 -4.52
N ASP A 7 39.36 -48.35 -4.66
CA ASP A 7 39.50 -49.00 -5.96
C ASP A 7 38.13 -49.33 -6.58
N ILE A 8 37.09 -49.58 -5.78
CA ILE A 8 35.77 -49.98 -6.31
C ILE A 8 35.11 -48.82 -7.05
N ASP A 9 35.15 -47.62 -6.48
CA ASP A 9 34.58 -46.43 -7.12
C ASP A 9 35.34 -46.04 -8.38
N GLU A 10 36.69 -46.13 -8.35
CA GLU A 10 37.52 -45.89 -9.52
C GLU A 10 37.30 -46.94 -10.62
N ILE A 11 37.15 -48.23 -10.26
CA ILE A 11 36.84 -49.32 -11.19
C ILE A 11 35.46 -49.09 -11.82
N MET A 12 34.44 -48.75 -11.03
CA MET A 12 33.10 -48.50 -11.55
C MET A 12 33.05 -47.25 -12.44
N GLU A 13 33.85 -46.23 -12.13
CA GLU A 13 34.00 -45.04 -12.97
C GLU A 13 34.71 -45.36 -14.29
N GLN A 14 35.79 -46.17 -14.27
CA GLN A 14 36.47 -46.63 -15.47
C GLN A 14 35.55 -47.47 -16.38
N ILE A 15 34.78 -48.40 -15.79
CA ILE A 15 33.80 -49.20 -16.53
C ILE A 15 32.74 -48.30 -17.17
N SER A 16 32.24 -47.31 -16.43
CA SER A 16 31.23 -46.37 -16.93
C SER A 16 31.77 -45.42 -18.00
N ARG A 17 33.07 -45.11 -18.00
CA ARG A 17 33.73 -44.33 -19.07
C ARG A 17 33.95 -45.14 -20.34
N LEU A 18 34.30 -46.43 -20.20
CA LEU A 18 34.52 -47.34 -21.34
C LEU A 18 33.20 -47.79 -21.98
N ALA A 19 32.17 -47.99 -21.16
CA ALA A 19 30.82 -48.37 -21.59
C ALA A 19 29.78 -47.52 -20.84
N PRO A 20 29.46 -46.32 -21.35
CA PRO A 20 28.45 -45.46 -20.75
C PRO A 20 27.09 -46.17 -20.73
N PRO A 21 26.42 -46.28 -19.57
CA PRO A 21 25.11 -46.89 -19.50
C PRO A 21 24.11 -46.05 -20.30
N SER A 22 23.41 -46.70 -21.23
CA SER A 22 22.46 -46.06 -22.15
C SER A 22 21.01 -46.39 -21.79
N GLN A 23 20.80 -47.52 -21.12
CA GLN A 23 19.50 -48.04 -20.75
C GLN A 23 19.37 -48.29 -19.25
N LYS A 24 18.13 -48.33 -18.76
CA LYS A 24 17.81 -48.64 -17.36
C LYS A 24 18.34 -50.00 -16.92
N GLU A 25 18.49 -50.94 -17.84
CA GLU A 25 19.04 -52.27 -17.60
C GLU A 25 20.54 -52.23 -17.35
N ASP A 26 21.29 -51.39 -18.08
CA ASP A 26 22.71 -51.15 -17.89
C ASP A 26 22.98 -50.58 -16.48
N HIS A 27 22.17 -49.62 -16.04
CA HIS A 27 22.25 -49.08 -14.68
C HIS A 27 21.94 -50.12 -13.60
N LYS A 28 21.01 -51.04 -13.86
CA LYS A 28 20.73 -52.15 -12.93
C LYS A 28 21.92 -53.10 -12.88
N PHE A 29 22.52 -53.43 -14.02
CA PHE A 29 23.68 -54.29 -14.13
C PHE A 29 24.89 -53.72 -13.38
N LEU A 30 25.23 -52.44 -13.60
CA LEU A 30 26.33 -51.78 -12.92
C LEU A 30 26.13 -51.74 -11.39
N ASN A 31 24.90 -51.53 -10.94
CA ASN A 31 24.57 -51.59 -9.50
C ASN A 31 24.69 -53.00 -8.92
N LEU A 32 24.33 -54.03 -9.68
CA LEU A 32 24.52 -55.43 -9.28
C LEU A 32 26.01 -55.78 -9.22
N LEU A 33 26.78 -55.30 -10.19
CA LEU A 33 28.23 -55.48 -10.24
C LEU A 33 28.91 -54.82 -9.04
N ARG A 34 28.57 -53.57 -8.72
CA ARG A 34 29.07 -52.87 -7.52
C ARG A 34 28.79 -53.67 -6.25
N LYS A 35 27.54 -54.11 -6.07
CA LYS A 35 27.12 -54.92 -4.91
C LYS A 35 27.85 -56.26 -4.83
N ALA A 36 28.14 -56.88 -5.97
CA ALA A 36 28.90 -58.13 -6.01
C ALA A 36 30.37 -57.91 -5.60
N ILE A 37 30.98 -56.82 -6.03
CA ILE A 37 32.36 -56.46 -5.66
C ILE A 37 32.44 -56.11 -4.18
N GLU A 38 31.55 -55.26 -3.68
CA GLU A 38 31.47 -54.87 -2.26
C GLU A 38 31.31 -56.07 -1.31
N LYS A 39 30.52 -57.08 -1.71
CA LYS A 39 30.31 -58.31 -0.92
C LYS A 39 31.54 -59.23 -0.87
N ASN A 40 32.42 -59.16 -1.87
CA ASN A 40 33.60 -60.02 -1.97
C ASN A 40 34.89 -59.33 -1.48
N VAL A 41 34.82 -58.04 -1.15
CA VAL A 41 35.94 -57.27 -0.61
C VAL A 41 35.79 -57.15 0.90
N VAL A 42 36.83 -57.54 1.66
CA VAL A 42 36.86 -57.37 3.11
C VAL A 42 36.93 -55.88 3.43
N VAL A 43 35.78 -55.32 3.78
CA VAL A 43 35.63 -53.95 4.28
C VAL A 43 36.43 -53.84 5.58
N LYS A 44 37.62 -53.23 5.52
CA LYS A 44 38.24 -52.69 6.74
C LYS A 44 37.45 -51.44 7.11
N PRO A 45 36.82 -51.38 8.30
CA PRO A 45 36.18 -50.16 8.75
C PRO A 45 37.28 -49.13 9.02
N GLY A 46 37.49 -48.23 8.06
CA GLY A 46 38.43 -47.13 8.21
C GLY A 46 37.82 -46.02 9.08
N PRO A 47 38.63 -45.24 9.80
CA PRO A 47 38.21 -44.15 10.70
C PRO A 47 37.46 -42.99 10.01
N ASN A 48 37.18 -43.09 8.71
CA ASN A 48 36.50 -42.08 7.91
C ASN A 48 34.98 -42.28 7.83
N ILE A 49 34.42 -43.43 8.20
CA ILE A 49 32.97 -43.70 8.04
C ILE A 49 32.15 -42.88 9.06
N GLU A 50 32.60 -42.78 10.31
CA GLU A 50 31.95 -41.94 11.34
C GLU A 50 32.01 -40.45 10.97
N LYS A 51 33.18 -39.97 10.49
CA LYS A 51 33.33 -38.60 9.98
C LYS A 51 32.44 -38.33 8.77
N LEU A 52 32.24 -39.32 7.90
CA LEU A 52 31.35 -39.20 6.75
C LEU A 52 29.89 -39.09 7.19
N ALA A 53 29.48 -39.89 8.18
CA ALA A 53 28.15 -39.84 8.77
C ALA A 53 27.88 -38.48 9.43
N GLU A 54 28.79 -37.99 10.27
CA GLU A 54 28.69 -36.65 10.89
C GLU A 54 28.59 -35.53 9.85
N LYS A 55 29.38 -35.61 8.76
CA LYS A 55 29.31 -34.63 7.66
C LYS A 55 28.00 -34.70 6.90
N ASN A 56 27.43 -35.89 6.75
CA ASN A 56 26.14 -36.05 6.11
C ASN A 56 25.00 -35.51 6.98
N ASP A 57 25.02 -35.75 8.29
CA ASP A 57 24.06 -35.17 9.24
C ASP A 57 24.13 -33.64 9.27
N GLN A 58 25.35 -33.07 9.24
CA GLN A 58 25.53 -31.62 9.12
C GLN A 58 24.98 -31.07 7.80
N LYS A 59 25.16 -31.81 6.70
CA LYS A 59 24.61 -31.43 5.39
C LYS A 59 23.08 -31.43 5.44
N ASP A 60 22.49 -32.49 5.98
CA ASP A 60 21.04 -32.65 6.04
C ASP A 60 20.40 -31.59 6.94
N PHE A 61 21.02 -31.28 8.08
CA PHE A 61 20.60 -30.16 8.93
C PHE A 61 20.66 -28.81 8.20
N LYS A 62 21.75 -28.53 7.49
CA LYS A 62 21.90 -27.28 6.72
C LYS A 62 20.90 -27.19 5.58
N VAL A 63 20.63 -28.30 4.88
CA VAL A 63 19.62 -28.35 3.81
C VAL A 63 18.23 -28.06 4.37
N LEU A 64 17.88 -28.64 5.52
CA LEU A 64 16.60 -28.41 6.17
C LEU A 64 16.46 -26.95 6.63
N SER A 65 17.51 -26.39 7.23
CA SER A 65 17.58 -24.98 7.62
C SER A 65 17.43 -24.04 6.41
N LEU A 66 18.10 -24.35 5.30
CA LEU A 66 17.98 -23.60 4.04
C LEU A 66 16.57 -23.67 3.47
N ALA A 67 15.91 -24.83 3.51
CA ALA A 67 14.54 -24.99 3.04
C ALA A 67 13.56 -24.14 3.86
N LEU A 68 13.72 -24.13 5.19
CA LEU A 68 12.93 -23.28 6.09
C LEU A 68 13.17 -21.78 5.81
N MET A 69 14.43 -21.36 5.70
CA MET A 69 14.78 -19.97 5.39
C MET A 69 14.21 -19.54 4.04
N ARG A 70 14.28 -20.38 2.99
CA ARG A 70 13.71 -20.06 1.67
C ARG A 70 12.20 -19.85 1.71
N LYS A 71 11.50 -20.48 2.64
CA LYS A 71 10.06 -20.32 2.83
C LYS A 71 9.73 -19.07 3.66
N ASP A 72 10.40 -18.91 4.80
CA ASP A 72 9.99 -17.92 5.82
C ASP A 72 10.60 -16.54 5.59
N LEU A 73 11.82 -16.48 5.04
CA LEU A 73 12.54 -15.21 4.86
C LEU A 73 11.82 -14.25 3.89
N PRO A 74 11.27 -14.69 2.74
CA PRO A 74 10.53 -13.79 1.86
C PRO A 74 9.28 -13.20 2.52
N ILE A 75 8.57 -14.01 3.32
CA ILE A 75 7.35 -13.58 4.03
C ILE A 75 7.71 -12.50 5.05
N LYS A 76 8.71 -12.76 5.90
CA LYS A 76 9.18 -11.77 6.88
C LYS A 76 9.71 -10.50 6.23
N ALA A 77 10.44 -10.63 5.11
CA ALA A 77 10.95 -9.48 4.38
C ALA A 77 9.79 -8.64 3.81
N GLN A 78 8.75 -9.28 3.28
CA GLN A 78 7.55 -8.61 2.79
C GLN A 78 6.82 -7.87 3.91
N GLU A 79 6.57 -8.51 5.05
CA GLU A 79 5.92 -7.88 6.22
C GLU A 79 6.66 -6.63 6.67
N VAL A 80 7.99 -6.71 6.82
CA VAL A 80 8.83 -5.57 7.22
C VAL A 80 8.75 -4.44 6.19
N PHE A 81 8.74 -4.79 4.90
CA PHE A 81 8.68 -3.80 3.83
C PHE A 81 7.32 -3.11 3.75
N GLU A 82 6.24 -3.86 3.92
CA GLU A 82 4.87 -3.33 3.97
C GLU A 82 4.68 -2.38 5.15
N ASP A 83 5.17 -2.76 6.33
CA ASP A 83 5.15 -1.88 7.51
C ASP A 83 5.92 -0.58 7.26
N HIS A 84 7.08 -0.66 6.62
CA HIS A 84 7.88 0.52 6.33
C HIS A 84 7.22 1.43 5.29
N ILE A 85 6.57 0.86 4.27
CA ILE A 85 5.74 1.61 3.31
C ILE A 85 4.61 2.32 4.05
N LYS A 86 3.91 1.62 4.93
CA LYS A 86 2.78 2.18 5.69
C LYS A 86 3.22 3.37 6.55
N GLN A 87 4.28 3.22 7.33
CA GLN A 87 4.84 4.30 8.14
C GLN A 87 5.29 5.50 7.29
N THR A 88 5.84 5.24 6.10
CA THR A 88 6.27 6.31 5.20
C THR A 88 5.08 7.05 4.61
N LYS A 89 4.00 6.36 4.23
CA LYS A 89 2.75 6.98 3.78
C LYS A 89 2.15 7.88 4.86
N GLU A 90 2.06 7.38 6.09
CA GLU A 90 1.55 8.15 7.23
C GLU A 90 2.37 9.44 7.48
N LYS A 91 3.71 9.37 7.33
CA LYS A 91 4.57 10.55 7.43
C LYS A 91 4.31 11.55 6.31
N ILE A 92 4.16 11.10 5.08
CA ILE A 92 3.90 11.96 3.91
C ILE A 92 2.53 12.65 4.05
N GLU A 93 1.48 11.90 4.39
CA GLU A 93 0.15 12.45 4.62
C GLU A 93 0.16 13.46 5.78
N GLY A 94 0.89 13.15 6.86
CA GLY A 94 1.09 14.06 7.99
C GLY A 94 1.80 15.37 7.61
N LEU A 95 2.71 15.35 6.63
CA LEU A 95 3.34 16.56 6.09
C LEU A 95 2.38 17.38 5.25
N GLY A 96 1.62 16.74 4.34
CA GLY A 96 0.61 17.44 3.53
C GLY A 96 -0.47 18.14 4.38
N MET A 97 -0.87 17.54 5.50
CA MET A 97 -1.79 18.17 6.46
C MET A 97 -1.18 19.39 7.14
N ARG A 98 0.11 19.38 7.47
CA ARG A 98 0.80 20.53 8.08
C ARG A 98 0.93 21.69 7.09
N GLU A 99 1.27 21.39 5.84
CA GLU A 99 1.35 22.39 4.76
C GLU A 99 -0.01 23.05 4.52
N ALA A 100 -1.08 22.25 4.41
CA ALA A 100 -2.44 22.78 4.22
C ALA A 100 -2.90 23.68 5.39
N VAL A 101 -2.55 23.33 6.63
CA VAL A 101 -2.84 24.17 7.81
C VAL A 101 -2.05 25.47 7.78
N GLN A 102 -0.78 25.41 7.35
CA GLN A 102 0.09 26.57 7.26
C GLN A 102 -0.34 27.54 6.15
N GLU A 103 -0.75 27.03 4.99
CA GLU A 103 -1.34 27.82 3.90
C GLU A 103 -2.65 28.50 4.32
N ARG A 104 -3.54 27.79 5.02
CA ARG A 104 -4.78 28.38 5.56
C ARG A 104 -4.49 29.52 6.52
N ARG A 105 -3.50 29.36 7.41
CA ARG A 105 -3.06 30.42 8.34
C ARG A 105 -2.47 31.62 7.60
N ALA A 106 -1.66 31.40 6.57
CA ALA A 106 -1.08 32.47 5.75
C ALA A 106 -2.16 33.23 4.95
N SER A 107 -3.14 32.51 4.39
CA SER A 107 -4.30 33.10 3.70
C SER A 107 -5.16 33.94 4.65
N TYR A 108 -5.44 33.43 5.85
CA TYR A 108 -6.16 34.17 6.89
C TYR A 108 -5.41 35.44 7.29
N LYS A 109 -4.10 35.36 7.54
CA LYS A 109 -3.27 36.52 7.90
C LYS A 109 -3.30 37.60 6.81
N LYS A 110 -3.18 37.22 5.54
CA LYS A 110 -3.31 38.16 4.40
C LYS A 110 -4.68 38.80 4.29
N ARG A 111 -5.77 38.10 4.65
CA ARG A 111 -7.12 38.69 4.66
C ARG A 111 -7.27 39.71 5.77
N VAL A 112 -6.77 39.42 6.97
CA VAL A 112 -6.82 40.34 8.11
C VAL A 112 -5.98 41.60 7.84
N GLU A 113 -4.79 41.46 7.25
CA GLU A 113 -3.92 42.59 6.90
C GLU A 113 -4.50 43.50 5.80
N ARG A 114 -5.41 42.99 4.95
CA ARG A 114 -6.06 43.75 3.87
C ARG A 114 -7.39 44.40 4.27
N CYS A 115 -7.92 44.11 5.46
CA CYS A 115 -9.16 44.72 5.91
C CYS A 115 -8.90 46.14 6.42
N ASN A 116 -9.18 47.14 5.59
CA ASN A 116 -9.38 48.52 6.03
C ASN A 116 -10.74 48.65 6.72
N ILE A 117 -10.83 48.07 7.93
CA ILE A 117 -12.02 48.10 8.79
C ILE A 117 -12.63 49.52 8.90
N PRO A 118 -11.84 50.61 9.02
CA PRO A 118 -12.40 51.96 9.09
C PRO A 118 -13.14 52.39 7.82
N GLU A 119 -12.66 52.02 6.63
CA GLU A 119 -13.29 52.36 5.35
C GLU A 119 -14.56 51.55 5.10
N GLU A 120 -14.58 50.27 5.51
CA GLU A 120 -15.78 49.45 5.44
C GLU A 120 -16.86 49.95 6.40
N ILE A 121 -16.49 50.36 7.61
CA ILE A 121 -17.42 50.98 8.57
C ILE A 121 -18.00 52.27 8.00
N ALA A 122 -17.18 53.11 7.36
CA ALA A 122 -17.65 54.34 6.72
C ALA A 122 -18.67 54.06 5.60
N LYS A 123 -18.40 53.09 4.72
CA LYS A 123 -19.34 52.67 3.66
C LYS A 123 -20.64 52.11 4.21
N ILE A 124 -20.58 51.35 5.31
CA ILE A 124 -21.78 50.85 5.99
C ILE A 124 -22.58 52.02 6.59
N GLN A 125 -21.92 52.94 7.28
CA GLN A 125 -22.58 54.12 7.86
C GLN A 125 -23.22 55.02 6.79
N GLU A 126 -22.60 55.15 5.62
CA GLU A 126 -23.14 55.92 4.49
C GLU A 126 -24.38 55.24 3.87
N SER A 127 -24.40 53.90 3.80
CA SER A 127 -25.48 53.14 3.17
C SER A 127 -26.68 52.84 4.08
N VAL A 128 -26.48 52.78 5.40
CA VAL A 128 -27.54 52.48 6.38
C VAL A 128 -28.75 53.42 6.29
N PRO A 129 -28.60 54.75 6.18
CA PRO A 129 -29.74 55.66 6.07
C PRO A 129 -30.61 55.38 4.84
N SER A 130 -29.98 55.10 3.68
CA SER A 130 -30.69 54.77 2.45
C SER A 130 -31.47 53.46 2.57
N ILE A 131 -30.89 52.45 3.23
CA ILE A 131 -31.58 51.18 3.49
C ILE A 131 -32.77 51.39 4.43
N GLN A 132 -32.60 52.17 5.49
CA GLN A 132 -33.70 52.51 6.41
C GLN A 132 -34.83 53.25 5.70
N GLU A 133 -34.51 54.16 4.79
CA GLU A 133 -35.50 54.87 3.99
C GLU A 133 -36.27 53.92 3.05
N LYS A 134 -35.58 52.98 2.40
CA LYS A 134 -36.21 51.94 1.57
C LYS A 134 -37.15 51.05 2.39
N ILE A 135 -36.75 50.67 3.60
CA ILE A 135 -37.59 49.88 4.51
C ILE A 135 -38.84 50.67 4.92
N ARG A 136 -38.69 51.95 5.30
CA ARG A 136 -39.84 52.82 5.63
C ARG A 136 -40.80 52.98 4.45
N LYS A 137 -40.27 53.18 3.24
CA LYS A 137 -41.07 53.26 2.01
C LYS A 137 -41.84 51.97 1.75
N ALA A 138 -41.18 50.81 1.91
CA ALA A 138 -41.82 49.51 1.78
C ALA A 138 -42.94 49.32 2.83
N GLN A 139 -42.70 49.70 4.09
CA GLN A 139 -43.71 49.64 5.15
C GLN A 139 -44.91 50.55 4.85
N SER A 140 -44.68 51.78 4.41
CA SER A 140 -45.73 52.72 4.01
C SER A 140 -46.58 52.17 2.86
N LEU A 141 -45.95 51.53 1.87
CA LEU A 141 -46.66 50.91 0.74
C LEU A 141 -47.50 49.71 1.18
N ILE A 142 -46.98 48.88 2.10
CA ILE A 142 -47.73 47.75 2.68
C ILE A 142 -48.94 48.28 3.45
N GLU A 143 -48.79 49.33 4.25
CA GLU A 143 -49.89 49.96 4.98
C GLU A 143 -50.92 50.60 4.04
N GLU A 144 -50.49 51.28 2.96
CA GLU A 144 -51.40 51.81 1.95
C GLU A 144 -52.16 50.72 1.22
N MET A 145 -51.50 49.63 0.84
CA MET A 145 -52.15 48.49 0.19
C MET A 145 -53.12 47.78 1.13
N SER A 146 -52.77 47.63 2.40
CA SER A 146 -53.65 47.10 3.45
C SER A 146 -54.88 47.99 3.67
N ARG A 147 -54.70 49.32 3.73
CA ARG A 147 -55.81 50.28 3.83
C ARG A 147 -56.70 50.28 2.58
N LYS A 148 -56.12 50.13 1.38
CA LYS A 148 -56.87 50.02 0.12
C LYS A 148 -57.63 48.69 0.03
N SER A 149 -57.07 47.56 0.52
CA SER A 149 -57.76 46.26 0.53
C SER A 149 -58.87 46.17 1.56
N LEU A 150 -58.75 46.87 2.70
CA LEU A 150 -59.83 46.98 3.70
C LEU A 150 -61.00 47.87 3.24
N GLY A 151 -60.80 48.70 2.19
CA GLY A 151 -61.79 49.66 1.71
C GLY A 151 -62.60 49.22 0.48
N LYS A 152 -62.13 48.29 -0.35
CA LYS A 152 -62.84 47.76 -1.52
C LYS A 152 -62.15 46.47 -1.99
N ASN A 153 -62.90 45.37 -2.10
CA ASN A 153 -62.42 44.14 -2.74
C ASN A 153 -62.13 44.43 -4.23
N LEU A 154 -60.87 44.72 -4.58
CA LEU A 154 -60.43 44.84 -5.97
C LEU A 154 -60.46 43.45 -6.62
N LYS A 155 -60.96 43.39 -7.87
CA LYS A 155 -61.13 42.12 -8.57
C LYS A 155 -59.76 41.59 -9.02
N PRO A 156 -59.57 40.26 -9.12
CA PRO A 156 -58.28 39.63 -9.41
C PRO A 156 -57.54 40.16 -10.65
N LEU A 157 -58.25 40.71 -11.64
CA LEU A 157 -57.67 41.28 -12.85
C LEU A 157 -56.83 42.56 -12.59
N GLU A 158 -57.28 43.41 -11.66
CA GLU A 158 -56.62 44.68 -11.34
C GLU A 158 -55.33 44.44 -10.54
N TYR A 159 -55.23 43.30 -9.86
CA TYR A 159 -54.02 42.88 -9.16
C TYR A 159 -52.92 42.47 -10.15
N ALA A 160 -53.29 41.75 -11.21
CA ALA A 160 -52.36 41.33 -12.26
C ALA A 160 -51.82 42.53 -13.04
N GLU A 161 -52.68 43.49 -13.41
CA GLU A 161 -52.27 44.67 -14.17
C GLU A 161 -51.26 45.56 -13.42
N ASN A 162 -51.42 45.72 -12.11
CA ASN A 162 -50.49 46.51 -11.31
C ASN A 162 -49.16 45.79 -11.07
N PHE A 163 -49.16 44.45 -10.99
CA PHE A 163 -47.95 43.66 -10.84
C PHE A 163 -47.07 43.72 -12.11
N PHE A 164 -47.68 43.65 -13.30
CA PHE A 164 -46.95 43.72 -14.57
C PHE A 164 -46.45 45.12 -14.94
N ARG A 165 -46.97 46.19 -14.32
CA ARG A 165 -46.42 47.55 -14.48
C ARG A 165 -45.13 47.81 -13.70
N LEU A 166 -44.76 46.93 -12.77
CA LEU A 166 -43.62 47.09 -11.87
C LEU A 166 -42.38 46.27 -12.26
N ILE A 167 -42.45 45.48 -13.35
CA ILE A 167 -41.33 44.81 -14.01
C ILE A 167 -40.91 45.66 -15.21
#